data_AF-A0A660SZT0-F1
#
_entry.id   AF-A0A660SZT0-F1
#
_cell.length_a   1.000
_cell.length_b   1.000
_cell.length_c   1.000
_cell.angle_alpha   90.00
_cell.angle_beta   90.00
_cell.angle_gamma   90.00
#
_symmetry.space_group_name_H-M   'P 1'
#
loop_
_entity.id
_entity.type
_entity.pdbx_description
1 polymer ?
#
loop_
_entity_poly.entity_id
_entity_poly.type
_entity_poly.pdbx_seq_one_letter_code
_entity_poly.pdbx_strand_id
1 'polypeptide(L)'
;SSWEDLWYGVDQLRFLQTVSTDENGAVKASNALFAIRDSLIRSGNLSLVVTADPAEAGDALNAVLKQTESLQKGKPSESGAPVLFRHETTGETLSTASAVSFSALSLPAPILGTREHACSGLLAHILRSGYLWENIRMKGGAYGASASISGMEGTFTFSTYRDPMIVSSISSFRKSLEWTVNELDDDTVNMAIIGSVGKELRPLSPGERGFVAFKRKLYGITDDLRQNRRNFQLSADAVELRREAENLLGSWDKRSISVIAGAEALDEASGELAELAESRIVLP
;
A
#
# COMPACT_ATOMS: atom_id res chain seq x y z
N SER A 1 -8.69 12.12 2.86
CA SER A 1 -8.79 10.65 2.94
C SER A 1 -8.56 10.03 1.57
N SER A 2 -7.83 8.93 1.49
CA SER A 2 -7.76 8.10 0.27
C SER A 2 -9.04 7.25 0.14
N TRP A 3 -9.28 6.65 -1.03
CA TRP A 3 -10.36 5.67 -1.19
C TRP A 3 -10.26 4.52 -0.18
N GLU A 4 -9.04 4.10 0.13
CA GLU A 4 -8.80 3.00 1.07
C GLU A 4 -9.22 3.33 2.50
N ASP A 5 -9.07 4.59 2.92
CA ASP A 5 -9.46 5.01 4.27
C ASP A 5 -11.00 4.95 4.48
N LEU A 6 -11.76 5.30 3.44
CA LEU A 6 -13.22 5.17 3.43
C LEU A 6 -13.70 3.71 3.46
N TRP A 7 -12.90 2.75 3.01
CA TRP A 7 -13.29 1.34 2.95
C TRP A 7 -12.74 0.51 4.10
N TYR A 8 -11.56 0.86 4.61
CA TYR A 8 -10.79 0.03 5.53
C TYR A 8 -10.11 0.80 6.66
N GLY A 9 -10.12 2.13 6.63
CA GLY A 9 -9.38 2.95 7.56
C GLY A 9 -10.22 3.52 8.70
N VAL A 10 -9.80 4.68 9.18
CA VAL A 10 -10.31 5.30 10.41
C VAL A 10 -11.65 5.96 10.15
N ASP A 11 -11.83 6.55 8.97
CA ASP A 11 -13.13 7.05 8.52
C ASP A 11 -14.15 5.92 8.45
N GLN A 12 -13.77 4.73 7.97
CA GLN A 12 -14.65 3.57 7.98
C GLN A 12 -14.99 3.10 9.40
N LEU A 13 -14.02 3.11 10.32
CA LEU A 13 -14.27 2.77 11.72
C LEU A 13 -15.32 3.71 12.33
N ARG A 14 -15.15 5.03 12.16
CA ARG A 14 -16.10 6.05 12.64
C ARG A 14 -17.48 5.90 12.01
N PHE A 15 -17.53 5.57 10.72
CA PHE A 15 -18.79 5.27 10.03
C PHE A 15 -19.51 4.07 10.68
N LEU A 16 -18.79 2.96 10.91
CA LEU A 16 -19.37 1.77 11.55
C LEU A 16 -19.87 2.05 12.97
N GLN A 17 -19.16 2.88 13.74
CA GLN A 17 -19.63 3.30 15.06
C GLN A 17 -20.93 4.08 14.98
N THR A 18 -21.02 5.04 14.05
CA THR A 18 -22.24 5.83 13.83
C THR A 18 -23.42 4.93 13.50
N VAL A 19 -23.22 3.94 12.62
CA VAL A 19 -24.24 2.94 12.27
C VAL A 19 -24.64 2.09 13.48
N SER A 20 -23.68 1.71 14.33
CA SER A 20 -23.93 0.85 15.49
C SER A 20 -24.75 1.51 16.60
N THR A 21 -24.67 2.85 16.71
CA THR A 21 -25.38 3.64 17.74
C THR A 21 -26.72 4.22 17.27
N ASP A 22 -27.03 4.12 15.97
CA ASP A 22 -28.29 4.62 15.42
C ASP A 22 -29.42 3.62 15.69
N GLU A 23 -30.49 4.07 16.37
CA GLU A 23 -31.68 3.26 16.66
C GLU A 23 -32.32 2.65 15.40
N ASN A 24 -32.18 3.34 14.25
CA ASN A 24 -32.66 2.87 12.95
C ASN A 24 -31.52 2.32 12.06
N GLY A 25 -30.32 2.11 12.61
CA GLY A 25 -29.11 1.74 11.88
C GLY A 25 -29.28 0.48 11.04
N ALA A 26 -29.94 -0.55 11.57
CA ALA A 26 -30.20 -1.80 10.85
C ALA A 26 -31.07 -1.59 9.59
N VAL A 27 -32.11 -0.77 9.67
CA VAL A 27 -33.00 -0.47 8.54
C VAL A 27 -32.25 0.34 7.49
N LYS A 28 -31.48 1.36 7.90
CA LYS A 28 -30.67 2.17 6.99
C LYS A 28 -29.60 1.33 6.29
N ALA A 29 -28.90 0.46 7.02
CA ALA A 29 -27.91 -0.45 6.46
C ALA A 29 -28.54 -1.44 5.46
N SER A 30 -29.69 -2.02 5.79
CA SER A 30 -30.44 -2.89 4.88
C SER A 30 -30.80 -2.18 3.57
N ASN A 31 -31.34 -0.96 3.65
CA ASN A 31 -31.67 -0.15 2.49
C ASN A 31 -30.42 0.20 1.65
N ALA A 32 -29.31 0.54 2.30
CA ALA A 32 -28.04 0.81 1.63
C ALA A 32 -27.49 -0.44 0.91
N LEU A 33 -27.55 -1.63 1.54
CA LEU A 33 -27.15 -2.88 0.93
C LEU A 33 -28.00 -3.23 -0.30
N PHE A 34 -29.31 -3.01 -0.23
CA PHE A 34 -30.19 -3.18 -1.40
C PHE A 34 -29.84 -2.21 -2.53
N ALA A 35 -29.60 -0.93 -2.20
CA ALA A 35 -29.18 0.06 -3.18
C ALA A 35 -27.83 -0.28 -3.84
N ILE A 36 -26.85 -0.74 -3.05
CA ILE A 36 -25.54 -1.20 -3.57
C ILE A 36 -25.73 -2.41 -4.48
N ARG A 37 -26.48 -3.42 -4.04
CA ARG A 37 -26.79 -4.62 -4.83
C ARG A 37 -27.40 -4.25 -6.17
N ASP A 38 -28.44 -3.43 -6.17
CA ASP A 38 -29.19 -3.05 -7.37
C ASP A 38 -28.37 -2.13 -8.29
N SER A 39 -27.36 -1.44 -7.75
CA SER A 39 -26.45 -0.60 -8.53
C SER A 39 -25.27 -1.39 -9.10
N LEU A 40 -24.72 -2.36 -8.37
CA LEU A 40 -23.46 -3.05 -8.70
C LEU A 40 -23.66 -4.41 -9.38
N ILE A 41 -24.60 -5.22 -8.91
CA ILE A 41 -24.75 -6.63 -9.33
C ILE A 41 -25.58 -6.69 -10.61
N ARG A 42 -24.95 -6.40 -11.74
CA ARG A 42 -25.55 -6.40 -13.08
C ARG A 42 -24.66 -7.09 -14.11
N SER A 43 -25.26 -7.71 -15.12
CA SER A 43 -24.52 -8.47 -16.14
C SER A 43 -23.68 -7.59 -17.09
N GLY A 44 -24.00 -6.30 -17.23
CA GLY A 44 -23.33 -5.40 -18.20
C GLY A 44 -21.93 -4.91 -17.80
N ASN A 45 -21.41 -5.29 -16.63
CA ASN A 45 -20.02 -4.99 -16.21
C ASN A 45 -19.35 -6.20 -15.53
N LEU A 46 -19.84 -7.41 -15.85
CA LEU A 46 -19.31 -8.63 -15.26
C LEU A 46 -17.98 -9.01 -15.92
N SER A 47 -16.95 -9.22 -15.10
CA SER A 47 -15.67 -9.79 -15.52
C SER A 47 -15.44 -11.10 -14.78
N LEU A 48 -15.22 -12.19 -15.52
CA LEU A 48 -15.06 -13.53 -14.96
C LEU A 48 -13.68 -14.09 -15.31
N VAL A 49 -13.12 -14.86 -14.39
CA VAL A 49 -11.96 -15.73 -14.63
C VAL A 49 -12.30 -17.13 -14.17
N VAL A 50 -12.10 -18.11 -15.04
CA VAL A 50 -12.28 -19.53 -14.74
C VAL A 50 -10.91 -20.19 -14.88
N THR A 51 -10.50 -20.93 -13.86
CA THR A 51 -9.26 -21.72 -13.86
C THR A 51 -9.64 -23.17 -13.63
N ALA A 52 -9.44 -24.02 -14.63
CA ALA A 52 -9.77 -25.43 -14.63
C ALA A 52 -8.80 -26.19 -15.53
N ASP A 53 -8.80 -27.52 -15.43
CA ASP A 53 -8.07 -28.36 -16.37
C ASP A 53 -8.63 -28.22 -17.79
N PRO A 54 -7.80 -28.31 -18.85
CA PRO A 54 -8.24 -28.06 -20.22
C PRO A 54 -9.43 -28.92 -20.68
N ALA A 55 -9.54 -30.15 -20.15
CA ALA A 55 -10.64 -31.06 -20.45
C ALA A 55 -12.00 -30.61 -19.87
N GLU A 56 -11.99 -29.86 -18.75
CA GLU A 56 -13.18 -29.44 -18.02
C GLU A 56 -13.48 -27.95 -18.18
N ALA A 57 -12.57 -27.17 -18.77
CA ALA A 57 -12.67 -25.72 -18.85
C ALA A 57 -13.94 -25.22 -19.55
N GLY A 58 -14.41 -25.93 -20.59
CA GLY A 58 -15.66 -25.61 -21.29
C GLY A 58 -16.88 -25.79 -20.38
N ASP A 59 -16.96 -26.93 -19.69
CA ASP A 59 -18.07 -27.25 -18.80
C ASP A 59 -18.08 -26.33 -17.57
N ALA A 60 -16.92 -26.06 -16.99
CA ALA A 60 -16.76 -25.11 -15.89
C ALA A 60 -17.20 -23.70 -16.28
N LEU A 61 -16.79 -23.22 -17.46
CA LEU A 61 -17.21 -21.91 -17.98
C LEU A 61 -18.73 -21.87 -18.21
N ASN A 62 -19.31 -22.89 -18.84
CA ASN A 62 -20.74 -22.96 -19.09
C ASN A 62 -21.54 -22.99 -17.77
N ALA A 63 -21.08 -23.75 -16.77
CA ALA A 63 -21.69 -23.79 -15.46
C ALA A 63 -21.69 -22.41 -14.77
N VAL A 64 -20.57 -21.68 -14.84
CA VAL A 64 -20.46 -20.32 -14.30
C VAL A 64 -21.34 -19.34 -15.07
N LEU A 65 -21.32 -19.36 -16.39
CA LEU A 65 -22.15 -18.48 -17.23
C LEU A 65 -23.65 -18.69 -16.96
N LYS A 66 -24.09 -19.94 -16.80
CA LYS A 66 -25.48 -20.26 -16.46
C LYS A 66 -25.93 -19.60 -15.15
N GLN A 67 -25.06 -19.55 -14.14
CA GLN A 67 -25.38 -18.87 -12.87
C GLN A 67 -25.57 -17.35 -13.06
N THR A 68 -24.88 -16.77 -14.05
CA THR A 68 -24.93 -15.33 -14.32
C THR A 68 -26.16 -14.89 -15.12
N GLU A 69 -26.91 -15.82 -15.71
CA GLU A 69 -28.15 -15.51 -16.44
C GLU A 69 -29.24 -14.92 -15.54
N SER A 70 -29.19 -15.23 -14.24
CA SER A 70 -30.12 -14.70 -13.23
C SER A 70 -29.83 -13.25 -12.82
N LEU A 71 -28.69 -12.68 -13.23
CA LEU A 71 -28.31 -11.32 -12.86
C LEU A 71 -29.18 -10.28 -13.57
N GLN A 72 -29.44 -9.17 -12.89
CA GLN A 72 -30.13 -8.04 -13.50
C GLN A 72 -29.36 -7.53 -14.73
N LYS A 73 -30.08 -7.31 -15.84
CA LYS A 73 -29.49 -6.76 -17.06
C LYS A 73 -29.12 -5.28 -16.90
N GLY A 74 -28.28 -4.81 -17.81
CA GLY A 74 -27.82 -3.42 -17.86
C GLY A 74 -26.43 -3.23 -17.27
N LYS A 75 -25.89 -2.02 -17.42
CA LYS A 75 -24.62 -1.63 -16.79
C LYS A 75 -24.89 -1.13 -15.36
N PRO A 76 -23.91 -1.22 -14.45
CA PRO A 76 -23.95 -0.49 -13.19
C PRO A 76 -24.25 0.98 -13.44
N SER A 77 -24.96 1.59 -12.50
CA SER A 77 -25.15 3.05 -12.53
C SER A 77 -23.78 3.72 -12.49
N GLU A 78 -23.51 4.64 -13.42
CA GLU A 78 -22.33 5.49 -13.33
C GLU A 78 -22.55 6.46 -12.16
N SER A 79 -22.12 6.06 -10.96
CA SER A 79 -21.87 7.04 -9.91
C SER A 79 -20.51 7.63 -10.18
N GLY A 80 -20.44 8.96 -10.29
CA GLY A 80 -19.16 9.65 -10.23
C GLY A 80 -18.41 9.18 -8.97
N ALA A 81 -17.10 8.96 -9.11
CA ALA A 81 -16.27 8.75 -7.94
C ALA A 81 -16.48 9.97 -7.01
N PRO A 82 -16.77 9.75 -5.71
CA PRO A 82 -16.81 10.86 -4.77
C PRO A 82 -15.58 11.77 -4.90
N VAL A 83 -15.74 13.06 -4.62
CA VAL A 83 -14.56 13.93 -4.57
C VAL A 83 -13.73 13.50 -3.36
N LEU A 84 -12.54 12.97 -3.62
CA LEU A 84 -11.59 12.71 -2.54
C LEU A 84 -11.17 14.04 -1.93
N PHE A 85 -11.45 14.21 -0.63
CA PHE A 85 -10.87 15.30 0.13
C PHE A 85 -9.38 14.99 0.37
N ARG A 86 -8.49 15.92 0.03
CA ARG A 86 -7.09 15.82 0.39
C ARG A 86 -6.92 16.43 1.77
N HIS A 87 -6.48 15.64 2.75
CA HIS A 87 -6.05 16.22 4.01
C HIS A 87 -4.85 17.11 3.73
N GLU A 88 -4.93 18.38 4.16
CA GLU A 88 -3.86 19.38 3.99
C GLU A 88 -2.77 19.25 5.07
N THR A 89 -2.94 18.32 6.01
CA THR A 89 -1.98 18.08 7.10
C THR A 89 -0.78 17.27 6.61
N THR A 90 0.41 17.65 7.07
CA THR A 90 1.66 16.92 6.85
C THR A 90 1.91 15.88 7.95
N GLY A 91 1.24 16.01 9.10
CA GLY A 91 1.23 15.00 10.15
C GLY A 91 -0.15 14.70 10.72
N GLU A 92 -0.41 13.43 11.02
CA GLU A 92 -1.62 12.99 11.71
C GLU A 92 -1.32 11.94 12.77
N THR A 93 -1.84 12.13 13.97
CA THR A 93 -1.69 11.18 15.06
C THR A 93 -3.01 10.55 15.45
N LEU A 94 -2.97 9.26 15.77
CA LEU A 94 -4.12 8.47 16.20
C LEU A 94 -3.83 7.91 17.60
N SER A 95 -4.44 8.53 18.59
CA SER A 95 -4.28 8.15 19.99
C SER A 95 -5.15 6.94 20.32
N THR A 96 -4.55 5.89 20.85
CA THR A 96 -5.24 4.71 21.39
C THR A 96 -4.48 4.17 22.60
N ALA A 97 -5.11 3.33 23.43
CA ALA A 97 -4.43 2.70 24.56
C ALA A 97 -3.43 1.64 24.07
N SER A 98 -2.19 2.05 23.81
CA SER A 98 -1.11 1.17 23.34
C SER A 98 0.23 1.53 23.97
N ALA A 99 1.00 0.51 24.37
CA ALA A 99 2.37 0.64 24.86
C ALA A 99 3.42 0.66 23.72
N VAL A 100 2.98 0.46 22.48
CA VAL A 100 3.81 0.50 21.28
C VAL A 100 3.17 1.40 20.23
N SER A 101 3.96 1.82 19.26
CA SER A 101 3.53 2.68 18.16
C SER A 101 3.54 1.97 16.81
N PHE A 102 2.85 2.57 15.86
CA PHE A 102 2.84 2.23 14.44
C PHE A 102 3.03 3.52 13.67
N SER A 103 4.21 3.72 13.11
CA SER A 103 4.53 4.94 12.36
C SER A 103 4.57 4.64 10.86
N ALA A 104 4.07 5.56 10.06
CA ALA A 104 4.19 5.55 8.61
C ALA A 104 4.65 6.92 8.10
N LEU A 105 5.52 6.93 7.11
CA LEU A 105 5.97 8.13 6.42
C LEU A 105 5.90 7.89 4.92
N SER A 106 5.26 8.79 4.19
CA SER A 106 5.10 8.70 2.73
C SER A 106 5.77 9.87 2.04
N LEU A 107 6.44 9.61 0.92
CA LEU A 107 7.07 10.58 0.02
C LEU A 107 6.50 10.43 -1.39
N PRO A 108 6.44 11.52 -2.19
CA PRO A 108 6.17 11.40 -3.62
C PRO A 108 7.20 10.50 -4.31
N ALA A 109 6.76 9.65 -5.23
CA ALA A 109 7.61 8.69 -5.91
C ALA A 109 7.18 8.44 -7.37
N PRO A 110 8.07 7.86 -8.20
CA PRO A 110 7.78 7.56 -9.60
C PRO A 110 6.63 6.55 -9.79
N ILE A 111 5.83 6.80 -10.83
CA ILE A 111 4.71 5.94 -11.23
C ILE A 111 5.16 4.68 -11.97
N LEU A 112 4.29 3.67 -12.00
CA LEU A 112 4.52 2.38 -12.65
C LEU A 112 4.95 2.53 -14.12
N GLY A 113 5.96 1.75 -14.53
CA GLY A 113 6.43 1.66 -15.92
C GLY A 113 7.68 2.47 -16.23
N THR A 114 8.11 3.32 -15.30
CA THR A 114 9.37 4.09 -15.41
C THR A 114 10.57 3.28 -14.89
N ARG A 115 11.78 3.66 -15.30
CA ARG A 115 13.03 3.06 -14.79
C ARG A 115 13.23 3.43 -13.32
N GLU A 116 12.91 4.67 -12.98
CA GLU A 116 12.98 5.22 -11.63
C GLU A 116 12.11 4.37 -10.70
N HIS A 117 10.86 4.06 -11.06
CA HIS A 117 9.99 3.19 -10.27
C HIS A 117 10.59 1.79 -10.01
N ALA A 118 11.25 1.21 -11.01
CA ALA A 118 11.94 -0.08 -10.85
C ALA A 118 13.12 0.03 -9.87
N CYS A 119 13.88 1.12 -9.94
CA CYS A 119 14.99 1.42 -9.04
C CYS A 119 14.50 1.68 -7.60
N SER A 120 13.45 2.49 -7.40
CA SER A 120 12.88 2.69 -6.06
C SER A 120 12.34 1.38 -5.48
N GLY A 121 11.83 0.46 -6.33
CA GLY A 121 11.42 -0.88 -5.91
C GLY A 121 12.58 -1.74 -5.39
N LEU A 122 13.77 -1.64 -6.00
CA LEU A 122 14.99 -2.27 -5.49
C LEU A 122 15.50 -1.59 -4.23
N LEU A 123 15.53 -0.25 -4.21
CA LEU A 123 15.90 0.52 -3.04
C LEU A 123 15.03 0.15 -1.83
N ALA A 124 13.70 0.12 -1.99
CA ALA A 124 12.78 -0.32 -0.94
C ALA A 124 13.09 -1.74 -0.43
N HIS A 125 13.51 -2.65 -1.33
CA HIS A 125 13.95 -3.97 -0.90
C HIS A 125 15.21 -3.91 -0.04
N ILE A 126 16.24 -3.18 -0.48
CA ILE A 126 17.52 -3.00 0.23
C ILE A 126 17.28 -2.41 1.62
N LEU A 127 16.53 -1.31 1.69
CA LEU A 127 16.26 -0.62 2.96
C LEU A 127 15.56 -1.55 3.95
N ARG A 128 14.53 -2.30 3.52
CA ARG A 128 13.78 -3.18 4.43
C ARG A 128 14.57 -4.41 4.90
N SER A 129 15.43 -4.97 4.05
CA SER A 129 16.21 -6.18 4.42
C SER A 129 17.57 -5.88 5.05
N GLY A 130 18.06 -4.65 4.96
CA GLY A 130 19.32 -4.20 5.54
C GLY A 130 19.08 -3.13 6.61
N TYR A 131 19.29 -1.87 6.24
CA TYR A 131 19.38 -0.74 7.17
C TYR A 131 18.23 -0.65 8.18
N LEU A 132 16.97 -0.75 7.72
CA LEU A 132 15.80 -0.62 8.59
C LEU A 132 15.68 -1.82 9.54
N TRP A 133 15.99 -3.02 9.06
CA TRP A 133 15.97 -4.21 9.90
C TRP A 133 17.00 -4.10 11.03
N GLU A 134 18.20 -3.63 10.74
CA GLU A 134 19.25 -3.45 11.75
C GLU A 134 18.91 -2.33 12.74
N ASN A 135 18.58 -1.14 12.24
CA ASN A 135 18.49 0.04 13.10
C ASN A 135 17.15 0.16 13.84
N ILE A 136 16.04 -0.21 13.21
CA ILE A 136 14.70 -0.06 13.81
C ILE A 136 14.30 -1.32 14.58
N ARG A 137 14.57 -2.50 14.02
CA ARG A 137 14.19 -3.77 14.67
C ARG A 137 15.26 -4.27 15.64
N MET A 138 16.50 -4.47 15.18
CA MET A 138 17.54 -5.08 16.03
C MET A 138 18.02 -4.13 17.14
N LYS A 139 18.29 -2.87 16.80
CA LYS A 139 18.75 -1.86 17.77
C LYS A 139 17.57 -1.15 18.46
N GLY A 140 16.55 -0.76 17.69
CA GLY A 140 15.39 0.01 18.17
C GLY A 140 14.30 -0.82 18.88
N GLY A 141 14.31 -2.15 18.75
CA GLY A 141 13.37 -3.04 19.43
C GLY A 141 11.97 -3.13 18.80
N ALA A 142 11.73 -2.51 17.65
CA ALA A 142 10.46 -2.65 16.95
C ALA A 142 10.26 -4.08 16.43
N TYR A 143 9.01 -4.55 16.38
CA TYR A 143 8.74 -5.87 15.81
C TYR A 143 8.99 -5.89 14.29
N GLY A 144 8.72 -4.80 13.58
CA GLY A 144 8.91 -4.73 12.14
C GLY A 144 9.23 -3.33 11.65
N ALA A 145 9.96 -3.28 10.55
CA ALA A 145 10.19 -2.08 9.76
C ALA A 145 10.05 -2.44 8.28
N SER A 146 9.51 -1.53 7.49
CA SER A 146 9.27 -1.77 6.07
C SER A 146 9.53 -0.52 5.23
N ALA A 147 9.85 -0.76 3.96
CA ALA A 147 9.87 0.23 2.90
C ALA A 147 9.18 -0.38 1.68
N SER A 148 8.38 0.42 0.97
CA SER A 148 7.65 0.00 -0.22
C SER A 148 7.43 1.17 -1.18
N ILE A 149 7.12 0.86 -2.43
CA ILE A 149 6.67 1.82 -3.43
C ILE A 149 5.33 1.40 -4.01
N SER A 150 4.42 2.36 -4.13
CA SER A 150 3.14 2.22 -4.82
C SER A 150 3.20 2.96 -6.14
N GLY A 151 3.32 2.22 -7.25
CA GLY A 151 3.40 2.82 -8.59
C GLY A 151 2.07 3.36 -9.11
N MET A 152 0.95 2.94 -8.51
CA MET A 152 -0.38 3.45 -8.84
C MET A 152 -0.67 4.74 -8.09
N GLU A 153 -0.24 4.84 -6.83
CA GLU A 153 -0.46 6.02 -6.00
C GLU A 153 0.67 7.05 -6.11
N GLY A 154 1.83 6.65 -6.66
CA GLY A 154 3.00 7.52 -6.80
C GLY A 154 3.64 7.84 -5.47
N THR A 155 3.76 6.86 -4.58
CA THR A 155 4.27 7.05 -3.20
C THR A 155 5.37 6.05 -2.85
N PHE A 156 6.37 6.52 -2.10
CA PHE A 156 7.36 5.70 -1.42
C PHE A 156 7.09 5.76 0.08
N THR A 157 6.81 4.63 0.70
CA THR A 157 6.32 4.55 2.07
C THR A 157 7.29 3.79 2.94
N PHE A 158 7.62 4.38 4.08
CA PHE A 158 8.27 3.72 5.20
C PHE A 158 7.23 3.42 6.28
N SER A 159 7.41 2.33 7.01
CA SER A 159 6.59 2.08 8.19
C SER A 159 7.29 1.24 9.25
N THR A 160 6.82 1.38 10.49
CA THR A 160 7.19 0.53 11.62
C THR A 160 5.97 -0.20 12.16
N TYR A 161 6.21 -1.32 12.83
CA TYR A 161 5.16 -2.15 13.40
C TYR A 161 5.53 -2.57 14.81
N ARG A 162 4.65 -2.24 15.77
CA ARG A 162 4.86 -2.45 17.23
C ARG A 162 6.23 -1.92 17.67
N ASP A 163 6.38 -0.62 17.50
CA ASP A 163 7.64 0.11 17.68
C ASP A 163 7.63 0.91 18.98
N PRO A 164 8.60 0.71 19.90
CA PRO A 164 8.68 1.52 21.11
C PRO A 164 9.23 2.95 20.88
N MET A 165 9.84 3.26 19.72
CA MET A 165 10.65 4.48 19.52
C MET A 165 10.25 5.30 18.29
N ILE A 166 9.16 6.08 18.37
CA ILE A 166 8.59 6.87 17.25
C ILE A 166 9.64 7.76 16.55
N VAL A 167 10.25 8.70 17.30
CA VAL A 167 11.12 9.74 16.72
C VAL A 167 12.41 9.12 16.16
N SER A 168 13.00 8.18 16.88
CA SER A 168 14.22 7.49 16.44
C SER A 168 14.00 6.69 15.15
N SER A 169 12.84 6.03 15.02
CA SER A 169 12.48 5.29 13.81
C SER A 169 12.22 6.19 12.61
N ILE A 170 11.50 7.31 12.80
CA ILE A 170 11.30 8.30 11.73
C ILE A 170 12.64 8.91 11.29
N SER A 171 13.53 9.22 12.24
CA SER A 171 14.91 9.65 11.92
C SER A 171 15.67 8.57 11.13
N SER A 172 15.49 7.30 11.49
CA SER A 172 16.13 6.17 10.82
C SER A 172 15.67 6.00 9.37
N PHE A 173 14.44 6.38 9.02
CA PHE A 173 14.00 6.42 7.62
C PHE A 173 14.86 7.36 6.78
N ARG A 174 15.06 8.60 7.25
CA ARG A 174 15.91 9.58 6.56
C ARG A 174 17.36 9.11 6.47
N LYS A 175 17.92 8.66 7.60
CA LYS A 175 19.29 8.15 7.67
C LYS A 175 19.51 6.94 6.76
N SER A 176 18.49 6.13 6.52
CA SER A 176 18.58 5.00 5.59
C SER A 176 18.76 5.45 4.13
N LEU A 177 18.16 6.59 3.75
CA LEU A 177 18.39 7.21 2.45
C LEU A 177 19.78 7.85 2.39
N GLU A 178 20.18 8.57 3.43
CA GLU A 178 21.53 9.17 3.52
C GLU A 178 22.63 8.10 3.46
N TRP A 179 22.44 6.97 4.16
CA TRP A 179 23.30 5.80 4.06
C TRP A 179 23.36 5.29 2.62
N THR A 180 22.21 5.17 1.94
CA THR A 180 22.17 4.71 0.55
C THR A 180 23.05 5.59 -0.34
N VAL A 181 22.92 6.92 -0.23
CA VAL A 181 23.70 7.89 -1.03
C VAL A 181 25.20 7.70 -0.85
N ASN A 182 25.64 7.47 0.39
CA ASN A 182 27.07 7.48 0.72
C ASN A 182 27.75 6.10 0.66
N GLU A 183 27.03 5.03 1.01
CA GLU A 183 27.62 3.74 1.34
C GLU A 183 27.12 2.58 0.46
N LEU A 184 26.02 2.72 -0.29
CA LEU A 184 25.47 1.62 -1.07
C LEU A 184 26.48 1.14 -2.13
N ASP A 185 26.86 -0.13 -2.12
CA ASP A 185 27.74 -0.75 -3.10
C ASP A 185 27.00 -1.67 -4.10
N ASP A 186 27.65 -1.99 -5.22
CA ASP A 186 27.08 -2.84 -6.27
C ASP A 186 26.83 -4.28 -5.80
N ASP A 187 27.60 -4.78 -4.83
CA ASP A 187 27.40 -6.13 -4.27
C ASP A 187 26.05 -6.22 -3.54
N THR A 188 25.70 -5.19 -2.76
CA THR A 188 24.40 -5.06 -2.10
C THR A 188 23.28 -4.95 -3.14
N VAL A 189 23.49 -4.18 -4.22
CA VAL A 189 22.51 -4.06 -5.31
C VAL A 189 22.30 -5.42 -5.99
N ASN A 190 23.36 -6.15 -6.32
CA ASN A 190 23.29 -7.46 -6.96
C ASN A 190 22.51 -8.47 -6.10
N MET A 191 22.77 -8.49 -4.79
CA MET A 191 22.03 -9.33 -3.85
C MET A 191 20.54 -8.96 -3.79
N ALA A 192 20.22 -7.66 -3.84
CA ALA A 192 18.85 -7.19 -3.89
C ALA A 192 18.14 -7.52 -5.20
N ILE A 193 18.84 -7.49 -6.34
CA ILE A 193 18.31 -7.92 -7.63
C ILE A 193 17.91 -9.39 -7.55
N ILE A 194 18.79 -10.26 -7.03
CA ILE A 194 18.51 -11.68 -6.85
C ILE A 194 17.26 -11.88 -5.98
N GLY A 195 17.19 -11.22 -4.83
CA GLY A 195 16.04 -11.32 -3.91
C GLY A 195 14.74 -10.80 -4.52
N SER A 196 14.79 -9.69 -5.23
CA SER A 196 13.63 -9.04 -5.84
C SER A 196 13.07 -9.85 -7.01
N VAL A 197 13.94 -10.25 -7.94
CA VAL A 197 13.56 -11.06 -9.12
C VAL A 197 13.15 -12.46 -8.68
N GLY A 198 13.86 -13.06 -7.72
CA GLY A 198 13.50 -14.37 -7.16
C GLY A 198 12.09 -14.39 -6.57
N LYS A 199 11.69 -13.32 -5.86
CA LYS A 199 10.31 -13.17 -5.36
C LYS A 199 9.29 -13.03 -6.49
N GLU A 200 9.63 -12.35 -7.58
CA GLU A 200 8.75 -12.22 -8.75
C GLU A 200 8.51 -13.57 -9.46
N LEU A 201 9.56 -14.39 -9.54
CA LEU A 201 9.58 -15.66 -10.28
C LEU A 201 9.10 -16.87 -9.44
N ARG A 202 8.63 -16.65 -8.21
CA ARG A 202 8.14 -17.74 -7.36
C ARG A 202 7.05 -18.53 -8.12
N PRO A 203 7.06 -19.88 -8.03
CA PRO A 203 6.00 -20.67 -8.64
C PRO A 203 4.67 -20.31 -8.01
N LEU A 204 3.65 -20.24 -8.86
CA LEU A 204 2.26 -19.98 -8.48
C LEU A 204 1.43 -21.22 -8.78
N SER A 205 0.53 -21.58 -7.87
CA SER A 205 -0.51 -22.57 -8.13
C SER A 205 -1.39 -22.15 -9.32
N PRO A 206 -2.11 -23.08 -9.98
CA PRO A 206 -2.99 -22.73 -11.10
C PRO A 206 -3.97 -21.60 -10.77
N GLY A 207 -4.65 -21.68 -9.61
CA GLY A 207 -5.59 -20.66 -9.17
C GLY A 207 -4.93 -19.29 -8.94
N GLU A 208 -3.75 -19.26 -8.31
CA GLU A 208 -2.98 -18.01 -8.16
C GLU A 208 -2.60 -17.42 -9.52
N ARG A 209 -2.17 -18.24 -10.49
CA ARG A 209 -1.84 -17.77 -11.85
C ARG A 209 -3.05 -17.14 -12.52
N GLY A 210 -4.20 -17.80 -12.48
CA GLY A 210 -5.44 -17.30 -13.06
C GLY A 210 -5.86 -15.96 -12.43
N PHE A 211 -5.86 -15.88 -11.10
CA PHE A 211 -6.23 -14.65 -10.38
C PHE A 211 -5.25 -13.50 -10.64
N VAL A 212 -3.94 -13.77 -10.66
CA VAL A 212 -2.92 -12.77 -10.98
C VAL A 212 -3.06 -12.28 -12.43
N ALA A 213 -3.29 -13.17 -13.39
CA ALA A 213 -3.53 -12.79 -14.79
C ALA A 213 -4.79 -11.92 -14.94
N PHE A 214 -5.86 -12.26 -14.23
CA PHE A 214 -7.08 -11.48 -14.19
C PHE A 214 -6.85 -10.06 -13.65
N LYS A 215 -6.20 -9.93 -12.49
CA LYS A 215 -5.85 -8.61 -11.92
C LYS A 215 -4.97 -7.79 -12.87
N ARG A 216 -3.98 -8.41 -13.50
CA ARG A 216 -3.13 -7.74 -14.50
C ARG A 216 -3.94 -7.18 -15.65
N LYS A 217 -4.90 -7.95 -16.17
CA LYS A 217 -5.80 -7.49 -17.23
C LYS A 217 -6.66 -6.30 -16.77
N LEU A 218 -7.22 -6.36 -15.55
CA LEU A 218 -8.02 -5.27 -14.98
C LEU A 218 -7.20 -3.98 -14.80
N TYR A 219 -5.94 -4.09 -14.39
CA TYR A 219 -5.06 -2.94 -14.18
C TYR A 219 -4.25 -2.52 -15.42
N GLY A 220 -4.46 -3.17 -16.58
CA GLY A 220 -3.70 -2.88 -17.80
C GLY A 220 -2.20 -3.22 -17.70
N ILE A 221 -1.80 -4.12 -16.81
CA ILE A 221 -0.41 -4.54 -16.63
C ILE A 221 -0.07 -5.59 -17.69
N THR A 222 0.56 -5.16 -18.78
CA THR A 222 0.97 -6.02 -19.89
C THR A 222 2.23 -6.83 -19.57
N ASP A 223 2.48 -7.89 -20.34
CA ASP A 223 3.73 -8.65 -20.22
C ASP A 223 4.95 -7.82 -20.59
N ASP A 224 4.84 -6.90 -21.56
CA ASP A 224 5.90 -5.95 -21.90
C ASP A 224 6.23 -5.03 -20.73
N LEU A 225 5.21 -4.49 -20.04
CA LEU A 225 5.43 -3.64 -18.86
C LEU A 225 6.19 -4.39 -17.76
N ARG A 226 5.83 -5.66 -17.54
CA ARG A 226 6.49 -6.53 -16.56
C ARG A 226 7.92 -6.85 -16.97
N GLN A 227 8.13 -7.20 -18.24
CA GLN A 227 9.45 -7.53 -18.76
C GLN A 227 10.37 -6.31 -18.75
N ASN A 228 9.87 -5.13 -19.11
CA ASN A 228 10.62 -3.86 -19.04
C ASN A 228 11.01 -3.52 -17.61
N ARG A 229 10.09 -3.64 -16.64
CA ARG A 229 10.42 -3.48 -15.22
C ARG A 229 11.54 -4.43 -14.81
N ARG A 230 11.47 -5.71 -15.20
CA ARG A 230 12.52 -6.69 -14.86
C ARG A 230 13.86 -6.32 -15.51
N ASN A 231 13.85 -5.91 -16.78
CA ASN A 231 15.06 -5.47 -17.48
C ASN A 231 15.70 -4.26 -16.79
N PHE A 232 14.89 -3.30 -16.33
CA PHE A 232 15.38 -2.17 -15.54
C PHE A 232 16.00 -2.63 -14.22
N GLN A 233 15.37 -3.56 -13.49
CA GLN A 233 15.95 -4.10 -12.26
C GLN A 233 17.26 -4.84 -12.51
N LEU A 234 17.33 -5.67 -13.56
CA LEU A 234 18.52 -6.45 -13.91
C LEU A 234 19.70 -5.60 -14.39
N SER A 235 19.45 -4.37 -14.81
CA SER A 235 20.46 -3.43 -15.32
C SER A 235 20.72 -2.25 -14.37
N ALA A 236 20.14 -2.26 -13.18
CA ALA A 236 20.34 -1.22 -12.18
C ALA A 236 21.69 -1.40 -11.49
N ASP A 237 22.31 -0.29 -11.11
CA ASP A 237 23.58 -0.24 -10.38
C ASP A 237 23.47 0.65 -9.12
N ALA A 238 24.54 0.69 -8.32
CA ALA A 238 24.57 1.52 -7.12
C ALA A 238 24.43 3.02 -7.43
N VAL A 239 24.93 3.50 -8.57
CA VAL A 239 24.86 4.92 -8.95
C VAL A 239 23.40 5.35 -9.13
N GLU A 240 22.60 4.54 -9.82
CA GLU A 240 21.19 4.82 -10.03
C GLU A 240 20.38 4.79 -8.74
N LEU A 241 20.66 3.82 -7.86
CA LEU A 241 19.97 3.72 -6.58
C LEU A 241 20.36 4.84 -5.60
N ARG A 242 21.63 5.28 -5.63
CA ARG A 242 22.08 6.48 -4.91
C ARG A 242 21.32 7.72 -5.38
N ARG A 243 21.22 7.92 -6.70
CA ARG A 243 20.45 9.04 -7.28
C ARG A 243 18.98 8.99 -6.89
N GLU A 244 18.38 7.80 -6.84
CA GLU A 244 17.00 7.65 -6.37
C GLU A 244 16.84 8.01 -4.89
N ALA A 245 17.79 7.64 -4.03
CA ALA A 245 17.80 8.07 -2.64
C ALA A 245 17.97 9.59 -2.50
N GLU A 246 18.82 10.22 -3.34
CA GLU A 246 18.93 11.69 -3.41
C GLU A 246 17.61 12.35 -3.81
N ASN A 247 16.89 11.80 -4.80
CA ASN A 247 15.58 12.31 -5.21
C ASN A 247 14.55 12.26 -4.07
N LEU A 248 14.52 11.16 -3.32
CA LEU A 248 13.65 10.99 -2.15
C LEU A 248 14.03 11.97 -1.04
N LEU A 249 15.32 12.17 -0.77
CA LEU A 249 15.82 13.16 0.19
C LEU A 249 15.49 14.60 -0.24
N GLY A 250 15.60 14.90 -1.53
CA GLY A 250 15.23 16.21 -2.10
C GLY A 250 13.72 16.48 -2.01
N SER A 251 12.90 15.45 -1.81
CA SER A 251 11.46 15.55 -1.61
C SER A 251 11.04 15.39 -0.15
N TRP A 252 11.99 15.36 0.80
CA TRP A 252 11.71 15.06 2.21
C TRP A 252 10.75 16.04 2.89
N ASP A 253 10.75 17.30 2.47
CA ASP A 253 9.83 18.34 2.99
C ASP A 253 8.41 18.20 2.44
N LYS A 254 8.18 17.31 1.47
CA LYS A 254 6.86 16.96 0.93
C LYS A 254 6.30 15.69 1.57
N ARG A 255 6.90 15.23 2.68
CA ARG A 255 6.47 14.02 3.37
C ARG A 255 5.11 14.20 4.03
N SER A 256 4.43 13.08 4.23
CA SER A 256 3.31 12.99 5.16
C SER A 256 3.58 11.89 6.19
N ILE A 257 3.31 12.17 7.45
CA ILE A 257 3.55 11.25 8.56
C ILE A 257 2.22 10.89 9.23
N SER A 258 2.02 9.61 9.53
CA SER A 258 0.91 9.15 10.37
C SER A 258 1.43 8.24 11.49
N VAL A 259 0.97 8.45 12.73
CA VAL A 259 1.40 7.64 13.89
C VAL A 259 0.21 7.22 14.73
N ILE A 260 0.10 5.91 14.98
CA ILE A 260 -0.84 5.34 15.96
C ILE A 260 -0.06 4.98 17.23
N ALA A 261 -0.39 5.56 18.38
CA ALA A 261 0.28 5.25 19.66
C ALA A 261 -0.54 5.70 20.89
N GLY A 262 -0.01 5.44 22.08
CA GLY A 262 -0.52 6.04 23.34
C GLY A 262 -0.36 7.55 23.38
N ALA A 263 -1.28 8.25 24.03
CA ALA A 263 -1.31 9.71 24.10
C ALA A 263 0.01 10.33 24.59
N GLU A 264 0.61 9.78 25.64
CA GLU A 264 1.88 10.24 26.21
C GLU A 264 3.03 10.12 25.20
N ALA A 265 3.17 8.97 24.54
CA ALA A 265 4.18 8.77 23.50
C ALA A 265 3.98 9.71 22.29
N LEU A 266 2.73 10.04 21.95
CA LEU A 266 2.43 11.02 20.91
C LEU A 266 2.79 12.44 21.34
N ASP A 267 2.54 12.81 22.59
CA ASP A 267 2.90 14.13 23.14
C ASP A 267 4.42 14.33 23.15
N GLU A 268 5.17 13.32 23.60
CA GLU A 268 6.63 13.31 23.55
C GLU A 268 7.14 13.45 22.11
N ALA A 269 6.61 12.64 21.18
CA ALA A 269 7.03 12.66 19.79
C ALA A 269 6.72 14.00 19.09
N SER A 270 5.57 14.61 19.38
CA SER A 270 5.20 15.92 18.85
C SER A 270 6.09 17.06 19.36
N GLY A 271 6.75 16.89 20.51
CA GLY A 271 7.75 17.83 21.02
C GLY A 271 9.01 17.91 20.15
N GLU A 272 9.36 16.82 19.45
CA GLU A 272 10.51 16.75 18.54
C GLU A 272 10.11 16.85 17.06
N LEU A 273 8.92 16.37 16.71
CA LEU A 273 8.35 16.37 15.36
C LEU A 273 7.04 17.16 15.35
N ALA A 274 7.14 18.49 15.21
CA ALA A 274 5.99 19.40 15.34
C ALA A 274 4.81 19.07 14.40
N GLU A 275 5.08 18.48 13.24
CA GLU A 275 4.06 18.03 12.26
C GLU A 275 3.06 17.04 12.89
N LEU A 276 3.49 16.22 13.86
CA LEU A 276 2.62 15.28 14.57
C LEU A 276 1.58 15.97 15.47
N ALA A 277 1.73 17.28 15.73
CA ALA A 277 0.75 18.07 16.46
C ALA A 277 -0.34 18.68 15.55
N GLU A 278 -0.20 18.62 14.22
CA GLU A 278 -1.13 19.28 13.28
C GLU A 278 -2.54 18.69 13.32
N SER A 279 -2.65 17.37 13.46
CA SER A 279 -3.92 16.65 13.57
C SER A 279 -3.80 15.53 14.61
N ARG A 280 -4.77 15.45 15.52
CA ARG A 280 -4.92 14.33 16.46
C ARG A 280 -6.33 13.78 16.44
N ILE A 281 -6.42 12.48 16.17
CA ILE A 281 -7.63 11.68 16.26
C ILE A 281 -7.54 10.80 17.51
N VAL A 282 -8.53 10.88 18.39
CA VAL A 282 -8.67 9.91 19.48
C VAL A 282 -9.48 8.74 18.94
N LEU A 283 -8.86 7.56 18.89
CA LEU A 283 -9.53 6.32 18.53
C LEU A 283 -10.39 5.82 19.70
N PRO A 284 -11.42 5.03 19.41
CA PRO A 284 -12.33 4.47 20.42
C PRO A 284 -11.63 3.52 21.40
#